data_AF-A0A1A7WG57-F1
#
_entry.id   AF-A0A1A7WG57-F1
#
_cell.length_a   1.000
_cell.length_b   1.000
_cell.length_c   1.000
_cell.angle_alpha   90.00
_cell.angle_beta   90.00
_cell.angle_gamma   90.00
#
_symmetry.space_group_name_H-M   'P 1'
#
loop_
_entity.id
_entity.type
_entity.pdbx_description
1 polymer ?
#
loop_
_entity_poly.entity_id
_entity_poly.type
_entity_poly.pdbx_seq_one_letter_code
_entity_poly.pdbx_strand_id
1 'polypeptide(L)'
;IFAKRLKAVLNDIIDENQTGFMSERHISNNIRLVLDLIDNSDFCEDNSFILFVDFRKAFDTVEHGFIFKALEKFGFGPFFINAIKTLYNNANCSIKLHTGDNSYQHN
;
A
#
# COMPACT_ATOMS: atom_id res chain seq x y z
N ILE A 1 -13.01 7.78 5.66
CA ILE A 1 -13.76 8.25 4.45
C ILE A 1 -12.93 8.05 3.18
N PHE A 2 -11.75 8.65 3.05
CA PHE A 2 -10.93 8.56 1.82
C PHE A 2 -10.55 7.13 1.42
N ALA A 3 -10.11 6.28 2.36
CA ALA A 3 -9.80 4.88 2.08
C ALA A 3 -11.01 4.10 1.51
N LYS A 4 -12.23 4.35 2.00
CA LYS A 4 -13.45 3.73 1.47
C LYS A 4 -13.74 4.17 0.03
N ARG A 5 -13.46 5.43 -0.30
CA ARG A 5 -13.62 5.97 -1.65
C ARG A 5 -12.58 5.38 -2.61
N LEU A 6 -11.34 5.22 -2.17
CA LEU A 6 -10.30 4.52 -2.95
C LEU A 6 -10.68 3.07 -3.20
N LYS A 7 -11.13 2.35 -2.17
CA LYS A 7 -11.51 0.94 -2.27
C LYS A 7 -12.53 0.67 -3.38
N ALA A 8 -13.43 1.62 -3.66
CA ALA A 8 -14.44 1.49 -4.71
C ALA A 8 -13.87 1.41 -6.14
N VAL A 9 -12.65 1.90 -6.37
CA VAL A 9 -12.01 1.93 -7.71
C VAL A 9 -10.74 1.09 -7.78
N LEU A 10 -10.23 0.58 -6.65
CA LEU A 10 -8.97 -0.18 -6.64
C LEU A 10 -9.05 -1.44 -7.51
N ASN A 11 -10.20 -2.12 -7.58
CA ASN A 11 -10.33 -3.32 -8.40
C ASN A 11 -10.21 -3.05 -9.91
N ASP A 12 -10.54 -1.84 -10.37
CA ASP A 12 -10.45 -1.46 -11.78
C ASP A 12 -9.05 -0.99 -12.17
N ILE A 13 -8.25 -0.57 -11.19
CA ILE A 13 -6.91 0.01 -11.38
C ILE A 13 -5.80 -1.01 -11.12
N ILE A 14 -6.02 -1.91 -10.14
CA ILE A 14 -5.01 -2.83 -9.65
C ILE A 14 -5.23 -4.22 -10.25
N ASP A 15 -4.20 -4.69 -10.97
CA ASP A 15 -4.13 -6.01 -11.61
C ASP A 15 -4.53 -7.14 -10.65
N GLU A 16 -5.19 -8.17 -11.16
CA GLU A 16 -5.71 -9.30 -10.37
C GLU A 16 -4.63 -10.06 -9.60
N ASN A 17 -3.40 -10.08 -10.11
CA ASN A 17 -2.27 -10.77 -9.48
C ASN A 17 -1.75 -10.04 -8.22
N GLN A 18 -2.15 -8.78 -8.01
CA GLN A 18 -1.86 -8.05 -6.78
C GLN A 18 -2.92 -8.39 -5.72
N THR A 19 -2.61 -9.34 -4.84
CA THR A 19 -3.51 -9.78 -3.77
C THR A 19 -3.33 -9.00 -2.47
N GLY A 20 -2.15 -8.43 -2.23
CA GLY A 20 -1.84 -7.63 -1.04
C GLY A 20 -2.72 -6.38 -0.91
N PHE A 21 -3.27 -6.15 0.28
CA PHE A 21 -4.12 -5.00 0.64
C PHE A 21 -5.41 -4.84 -0.20
N MET A 22 -5.78 -5.85 -0.99
CA MET A 22 -7.00 -5.88 -1.79
C MET A 22 -8.06 -6.75 -1.10
N SER A 23 -9.30 -6.26 -1.03
CA SER A 23 -10.40 -7.06 -0.48
C SER A 23 -10.80 -8.16 -1.44
N GLU A 24 -11.26 -9.29 -0.90
CA GLU A 24 -11.70 -10.47 -1.66
C GLU A 24 -10.57 -11.12 -2.50
N ARG A 25 -9.30 -10.77 -2.25
CA ARG A 25 -8.13 -11.39 -2.88
C ARG A 25 -7.31 -12.13 -1.82
N HIS A 26 -6.92 -13.36 -2.13
CA HIS A 26 -6.22 -14.24 -1.19
C HIS A 26 -4.79 -14.55 -1.66
N ILE A 27 -3.83 -14.49 -0.76
CA ILE A 27 -2.41 -14.76 -1.05
C ILE A 27 -2.18 -16.17 -1.63
N SER A 28 -3.05 -17.12 -1.28
CA SER A 28 -3.04 -18.49 -1.81
C SER A 28 -3.13 -18.54 -3.33
N ASN A 29 -3.79 -17.58 -3.97
CA ASN A 29 -3.91 -17.53 -5.43
C ASN A 29 -2.54 -17.28 -6.08
N ASN A 30 -1.73 -16.39 -5.49
CA ASN A 30 -0.37 -16.11 -5.98
C ASN A 30 0.57 -17.30 -5.74
N ILE A 31 0.42 -18.00 -4.60
CA ILE A 31 1.16 -19.23 -4.34
C ILE A 31 0.81 -20.29 -5.40
N ARG A 32 -0.48 -20.45 -5.70
CA ARG A 32 -0.92 -21.40 -6.72
C ARG A 32 -0.40 -21.03 -8.11
N LEU A 33 -0.44 -19.75 -8.48
CA LEU A 33 0.10 -19.26 -9.75
C LEU A 33 1.60 -19.59 -9.90
N VAL A 34 2.39 -19.38 -8.84
CA VAL A 34 3.83 -19.72 -8.88
C VAL A 34 4.04 -21.22 -9.02
N LEU A 35 3.27 -22.06 -8.31
CA LEU A 35 3.35 -23.51 -8.46
C LEU A 35 2.98 -23.96 -9.88
N ASP A 36 1.91 -23.39 -10.45
CA ASP A 36 1.50 -23.70 -11.82
C ASP A 36 2.59 -23.28 -12.83
N LEU A 37 3.29 -22.16 -12.62
CA LEU A 37 4.42 -21.74 -13.47
C LEU A 37 5.60 -22.72 -13.40
N ILE A 38 5.93 -23.21 -12.20
CA ILE A 38 6.99 -24.21 -12.01
C ILE A 38 6.60 -25.52 -12.70
N ASP A 39 5.40 -26.03 -12.44
CA ASP A 39 4.89 -27.25 -13.06
C ASP A 39 4.93 -27.12 -14.59
N ASN A 40 4.46 -26.00 -15.17
CA ASN A 40 4.49 -25.77 -16.61
C ASN A 40 5.91 -25.73 -17.19
N SER A 41 6.88 -25.16 -16.46
CA SER A 41 8.29 -25.15 -16.90
C SER A 41 8.93 -26.55 -16.92
N ASP A 42 8.39 -27.49 -16.14
CA ASP A 42 8.80 -28.90 -16.20
C ASP A 42 8.17 -29.63 -17.42
N PHE A 43 7.06 -29.12 -17.96
CA PHE A 43 6.35 -29.71 -19.11
C PHE A 43 6.77 -29.10 -20.47
N CYS A 44 7.20 -27.84 -20.49
CA CYS A 44 7.69 -27.14 -21.70
C CYS A 44 9.13 -26.69 -21.45
N GLU A 45 10.07 -27.04 -22.34
CA GLU A 45 11.46 -26.56 -22.27
C GLU A 45 11.53 -25.05 -22.52
N ASP A 46 11.22 -24.26 -21.49
CA ASP A 46 11.32 -22.81 -21.47
C ASP A 46 12.42 -22.39 -20.49
N ASN A 47 13.39 -21.61 -20.99
CA ASN A 47 14.45 -21.00 -20.17
C ASN A 47 13.88 -19.88 -19.29
N SER A 48 13.17 -20.26 -18.24
CA SER A 48 12.48 -19.37 -17.30
C SER A 48 13.24 -19.27 -15.97
N PHE A 49 13.04 -18.16 -15.25
CA PHE A 49 13.57 -17.95 -13.90
C PHE A 49 12.59 -17.17 -13.04
N ILE A 50 12.61 -17.40 -11.73
CA ILE A 50 11.77 -16.70 -10.76
C ILE A 50 12.65 -15.68 -10.02
N LEU A 51 12.22 -14.42 -10.02
CA LEU A 51 12.91 -13.34 -9.31
C LEU A 51 12.08 -12.89 -8.09
N PHE A 52 12.69 -12.92 -6.91
CA PHE A 52 12.10 -12.37 -5.69
C PHE A 52 12.65 -10.97 -5.44
N VAL A 53 11.78 -9.96 -5.44
CA VAL A 53 12.11 -8.54 -5.20
C VAL A 53 11.35 -8.04 -3.99
N ASP A 54 12.03 -7.31 -3.10
CA ASP A 54 11.42 -6.67 -1.94
C ASP A 54 11.92 -5.22 -1.76
N PHE A 55 11.08 -4.36 -1.18
CA PHE A 55 11.38 -2.96 -0.93
C PHE A 55 11.75 -2.74 0.54
N ARG A 56 12.99 -2.33 0.79
CA ARG A 56 13.42 -1.94 2.15
C ARG A 56 12.63 -0.74 2.63
N LYS A 57 11.90 -0.91 3.75
CA LYS A 57 11.11 0.13 4.40
C LYS A 57 10.18 0.87 3.43
N ALA A 58 9.40 0.14 2.63
CA ALA A 58 8.59 0.67 1.54
C ALA A 58 7.75 1.92 1.90
N PHE A 59 7.19 1.97 3.11
CA PHE A 59 6.42 3.13 3.58
C PHE A 59 7.27 4.37 3.90
N ASP A 60 8.52 4.18 4.31
CA ASP A 60 9.45 5.27 4.61
C ASP A 60 10.16 5.78 3.34
N THR A 61 10.28 4.93 2.32
CA THR A 61 11.09 5.18 1.11
C THR A 61 10.28 5.58 -0.11
N VAL A 62 8.94 5.45 -0.07
CA VAL A 62 8.08 5.86 -1.18
C VAL A 62 8.12 7.38 -1.39
N GLU A 63 8.37 7.80 -2.62
CA GLU A 63 8.40 9.23 -2.99
C GLU A 63 6.97 9.79 -3.02
N HIS A 64 6.68 10.80 -2.20
CA HIS A 64 5.32 11.33 -2.08
C HIS A 64 4.83 12.05 -3.34
N GLY A 65 5.73 12.69 -4.10
CA GLY A 65 5.43 13.29 -5.40
C GLY A 65 4.90 12.27 -6.41
N PHE A 66 5.45 11.05 -6.41
CA PHE A 66 4.97 9.94 -7.22
C PHE A 66 3.53 9.57 -6.85
N ILE A 67 3.20 9.51 -5.55
CA ILE A 67 1.82 9.25 -5.10
C ILE A 67 0.86 10.31 -5.66
N PHE A 68 1.22 11.60 -5.57
CA PHE A 68 0.36 12.68 -6.08
C PHE A 68 0.20 12.62 -7.60
N LYS A 69 1.29 12.38 -8.34
CA LYS A 69 1.24 12.20 -9.80
C LYS A 69 0.41 10.98 -10.21
N ALA A 70 0.47 9.89 -9.45
CA ALA A 70 -0.35 8.71 -9.70
C ALA A 70 -1.83 9.02 -9.51
N LEU A 71 -2.21 9.69 -8.43
CA LEU A 71 -3.60 10.12 -8.18
C LEU A 71 -4.11 11.05 -9.29
N GLU A 72 -3.29 11.99 -9.75
CA GLU A 72 -3.62 12.86 -10.90
C GLU A 72 -3.83 12.04 -12.18
N LYS A 73 -2.93 11.09 -12.48
CA LYS A 73 -3.01 10.22 -13.66
C LYS A 73 -4.26 9.33 -13.67
N PHE A 74 -4.69 8.85 -12.51
CA PHE A 74 -5.92 8.06 -12.37
C PHE A 74 -7.20 8.91 -12.27
N GLY A 75 -7.10 10.23 -12.47
CA GLY A 75 -8.25 11.12 -12.57
C GLY A 75 -8.88 11.51 -11.22
N PHE A 76 -8.15 11.37 -10.11
CA PHE A 76 -8.67 11.84 -8.82
C PHE A 76 -8.77 13.36 -8.81
N GLY A 77 -9.90 13.87 -8.31
CA GLY A 77 -10.16 15.30 -8.27
C GLY A 77 -9.21 16.07 -7.32
N PRO A 78 -9.02 17.38 -7.55
CA PRO A 78 -8.07 18.21 -6.80
C PRO A 78 -8.38 18.24 -5.29
N PHE A 79 -9.65 18.18 -4.89
CA PHE A 79 -10.04 18.09 -3.48
C PHE A 79 -9.47 16.85 -2.80
N PHE A 80 -9.57 15.69 -3.46
CA PHE A 80 -9.07 14.43 -2.90
C PHE A 80 -7.55 14.47 -2.78
N ILE A 81 -6.86 14.90 -3.84
CA ILE A 81 -5.40 15.00 -3.88
C ILE A 81 -4.91 15.96 -2.80
N ASN A 82 -5.54 17.12 -2.64
CA ASN A 82 -5.16 18.10 -1.62
C ASN A 82 -5.35 17.55 -0.20
N ALA A 83 -6.43 16.80 0.05
CA ALA A 83 -6.61 16.14 1.34
C ALA A 83 -5.49 15.13 1.64
N ILE A 84 -5.06 14.34 0.64
CA ILE A 84 -3.91 13.43 0.81
C ILE A 84 -2.61 14.22 1.02
N LYS A 85 -2.37 15.31 0.26
CA LYS A 85 -1.21 16.20 0.46
C LYS A 85 -1.16 16.73 1.90
N THR A 86 -2.29 17.13 2.47
CA THR A 86 -2.37 17.57 3.88
C THR A 86 -1.97 16.48 4.86
N LEU A 87 -2.31 15.20 4.59
CA LEU A 87 -1.91 14.08 5.46
C LEU A 87 -0.39 13.86 5.49
N TYR A 88 0.31 14.19 4.40
CA TYR A 88 1.77 14.06 4.30
C TYR A 88 2.54 15.34 4.68
N ASN A 89 1.86 16.47 4.82
CA ASN A 89 2.48 17.74 5.21
C ASN A 89 2.41 17.97 6.73
N ASN A 90 3.55 17.93 7.42
CA ASN A 90 3.70 18.30 8.84
C ASN A 90 2.67 17.64 9.78
N ALA A 91 2.36 16.35 9.57
CA ALA A 91 1.45 15.62 10.43
C ALA A 91 2.01 15.53 11.85
N ASN A 92 1.28 16.09 12.82
CA ASN A 92 1.59 15.99 14.24
C ASN A 92 0.55 15.09 14.91
N CYS A 93 1.01 14.08 15.65
CA CYS A 93 0.16 13.21 16.44
C CYS A 93 0.46 13.47 17.92
N SER A 94 -0.57 13.77 18.72
CA SER A 94 -0.46 13.94 20.17
C SER A 94 -1.32 12.90 20.88
N ILE A 95 -0.73 12.21 21.85
CA ILE A 95 -1.41 11.21 22.66
C ILE A 95 -1.61 11.83 24.04
N LYS A 96 -2.88 11.97 24.44
CA LYS A 96 -3.22 12.38 25.80
C LYS A 96 -3.18 11.15 26.70
N LEU A 97 -2.14 11.03 27.51
CA LEU A 97 -2.07 10.02 28.56
C LEU A 97 -2.98 10.45 29.72
N HIS A 98 -3.84 9.54 30.20
CA HIS A 98 -4.55 9.73 31.46
C HIS A 98 -3.64 9.22 32.59
N THR A 99 -2.60 9.99 32.90
CA THR A 99 -1.87 9.85 34.16
C THR A 99 -2.29 11.04 35.01
N GLY A 100 -2.91 10.72 36.15
CA GLY A 100 -3.61 11.66 37.02
C GLY A 100 -2.73 12.77 37.56
N ASP A 101 -3.41 13.77 38.11
CA ASP A 101 -2.85 14.74 39.04
C ASP A 101 -1.88 14.03 39.99
N ASN A 102 -0.60 14.35 39.87
CA ASN A 102 0.29 14.51 41.00
C ASN A 102 1.42 15.43 40.58
N SER A 103 1.31 16.65 41.07
CA SER A 103 2.37 17.64 41.20
C SER A 103 3.69 16.98 41.65
N TYR A 104 4.69 17.03 40.78
CA TYR A 104 6.09 17.02 41.21
C TYR A 104 6.83 18.08 40.39
N GLN A 105 7.02 19.25 41.01
CA GLN A 105 8.07 20.18 40.61
C GLN A 105 9.41 19.51 40.89
N HIS A 106 10.33 19.55 39.92
CA HIS A 106 11.74 19.33 40.18
C HIS A 106 12.48 20.65 39.97
N ASN A 107 13.18 21.06 41.04
CA ASN A 107 14.13 22.17 41.10
C ASN A 107 15.19 22.10 40.00
#